data_AF-A0A2G6JIT5-F1
#
_entry.id   AF-A0A2G6JIT5-F1
#
_cell.length_a   1.000
_cell.length_b   1.000
_cell.length_c   1.000
_cell.angle_alpha   90.00
_cell.angle_beta   90.00
_cell.angle_gamma   90.00
#
_symmetry.space_group_name_H-M   'P 1'
#
loop_
_entity.id
_entity.type
_entity.pdbx_description
1 polymer ?
#
loop_
_entity_poly.entity_id
_entity_poly.type
_entity_poly.pdbx_seq_one_letter_code
_entity_poly.pdbx_strand_id
1 'polypeptide(L)'
;MTEQERPDENAALQNPAEAPAPSEGASQADAPKSPEDAEASAKAAQPESGSASEQGAEQVAGQGKKPKADGEKKPRKRRRKKRPASEASEAAPKPRGKAKAPEEQVREAMSLLASAYLELRKRAGGLAPKSREESPVLELEVPVPLRRNDLSDTAKRFTSALRDRLERNVVEAGLLVPGRTWCFDKGSFDAPYARPDDPRQVLVGYGLEGRPRFADLVTLAIERKHESVDEFLAGREGAVSFLEKGSVVTEGLTPAFDPAASPHPLVGQAMMGLFESGEEGRRVALTVQVVRRDDGDGKLRLLAHPVCAVDLFDLPEFGVVRHLRRFQQDLDALGQRLAGRQAAGEDFDLEEEVLSELRDLVRRLGTTAKNRERKTDHSREREGQRPTQLAFPEARSARDHHLFVDTEEQTIVVIGRKGRVHVFSPDGRHVTSVVMPPPNVRQRQKSGRWRAAEPEERGNFREAIEQKKEDEAAGSE
;
A
#
# COMPACT_ATOMS: atom_id res chain seq x y z
N MET A 1 53.55 -53.81 -8.59
CA MET A 1 54.67 -53.95 -7.63
C MET A 1 54.77 -52.61 -6.93
N THR A 2 54.12 -52.31 -5.81
CA THR A 2 53.81 -53.00 -4.54
C THR A 2 52.48 -52.39 -4.06
N GLU A 3 51.36 -53.09 -3.80
CA GLU A 3 51.01 -54.03 -2.73
C GLU A 3 51.16 -53.53 -1.28
N GLN A 4 50.10 -53.82 -0.48
CA GLN A 4 49.89 -53.68 0.97
C GLN A 4 49.48 -52.30 1.51
N GLU A 5 48.49 -52.14 2.41
CA GLU A 5 47.64 -53.09 3.15
C GLU A 5 46.44 -52.34 3.74
N ARG A 6 45.27 -52.99 3.78
CA ARG A 6 44.14 -52.62 4.65
C ARG A 6 44.37 -53.16 6.06
N PRO A 7 43.67 -52.63 7.06
CA PRO A 7 43.01 -53.52 7.99
C PRO A 7 41.52 -53.20 8.12
N ASP A 8 40.74 -54.29 8.01
CA ASP A 8 39.37 -54.39 8.45
C ASP A 8 39.29 -54.64 9.97
N GLU A 9 38.07 -54.49 10.49
CA GLU A 9 37.46 -55.24 11.60
C GLU A 9 37.46 -54.70 13.05
N ASN A 10 36.24 -54.25 13.41
CA ASN A 10 35.33 -54.85 14.39
C ASN A 10 35.18 -54.27 15.82
N ALA A 11 33.90 -54.01 16.11
CA ALA A 11 33.15 -54.32 17.33
C ALA A 11 33.39 -53.52 18.63
N ALA A 12 32.44 -52.64 18.94
CA ALA A 12 31.81 -52.59 20.27
C ALA A 12 30.43 -51.90 20.19
N LEU A 13 29.38 -52.72 20.16
CA LEU A 13 28.02 -52.33 20.51
C LEU A 13 27.98 -52.01 22.02
N GLN A 14 27.57 -50.80 22.38
CA GLN A 14 27.20 -50.46 23.75
C GLN A 14 25.68 -50.25 23.83
N ASN A 15 25.04 -51.06 24.65
CA ASN A 15 23.64 -50.97 25.07
C ASN A 15 23.37 -49.64 25.78
N PRO A 16 22.22 -48.96 25.53
CA PRO A 16 21.73 -47.93 26.43
C PRO A 16 21.04 -48.56 27.65
N ALA A 17 21.36 -47.98 28.80
CA ALA A 17 20.89 -48.35 30.13
C ALA A 17 19.38 -48.16 30.33
N GLU A 18 18.85 -48.98 31.23
CA GLU A 18 17.50 -49.03 31.76
C GLU A 18 16.94 -47.65 32.17
N ALA A 19 15.71 -47.37 31.71
CA ALA A 19 14.85 -46.35 32.26
C ALA A 19 14.11 -46.90 33.49
N PRO A 20 14.03 -46.17 34.63
CA PRO A 20 13.23 -46.59 35.76
C PRO A 20 11.73 -46.32 35.53
N ALA A 21 10.93 -47.30 35.96
CA ALA A 21 9.47 -47.28 35.92
C ALA A 21 8.85 -46.13 36.76
N PRO A 22 7.68 -45.61 36.38
CA PRO A 22 6.95 -44.64 37.19
C PRO A 22 6.24 -45.32 38.37
N SER A 23 6.47 -44.77 39.55
CA SER A 23 5.81 -45.12 40.81
C SER A 23 4.33 -44.74 40.78
N GLU A 24 3.48 -45.71 41.12
CA GLU A 24 2.08 -45.55 41.46
C GLU A 24 1.92 -44.63 42.69
N GLY A 25 1.16 -43.56 42.53
CA GLY A 25 0.78 -42.64 43.60
C GLY A 25 -0.71 -42.37 43.55
N ALA A 26 -1.45 -43.08 44.40
CA ALA A 26 -2.87 -42.88 44.64
C ALA A 26 -3.17 -41.50 45.25
N SER A 27 -4.19 -40.82 44.75
CA SER A 27 -4.95 -39.83 45.52
C SER A 27 -6.42 -39.88 45.12
N GLN A 28 -7.22 -40.36 46.07
CA GLN A 28 -8.67 -40.18 46.14
C GLN A 28 -9.02 -38.75 46.61
N ALA A 29 -10.31 -38.42 46.51
CA ALA A 29 -11.04 -37.24 47.02
C ALA A 29 -10.91 -35.98 46.15
N ASP A 30 -11.95 -35.20 45.86
CA ASP A 30 -13.36 -35.22 46.24
C ASP A 30 -14.13 -34.40 45.18
N ALA A 31 -15.35 -34.85 44.85
CA ALA A 31 -16.30 -34.06 44.08
C ALA A 31 -17.16 -33.21 45.03
N PRO A 32 -17.56 -31.99 44.62
CA PRO A 32 -18.88 -31.53 45.01
C PRO A 32 -19.74 -31.07 43.83
N LYS A 33 -20.90 -31.72 43.82
CA LYS A 33 -22.24 -31.34 43.34
C LYS A 33 -22.46 -29.86 42.97
N SER A 34 -23.13 -29.68 41.84
CA SER A 34 -23.99 -28.54 41.51
C SER A 34 -25.02 -28.25 42.62
N PRO A 35 -25.55 -27.02 42.63
CA PRO A 35 -27.00 -26.88 42.67
C PRO A 35 -27.54 -25.90 41.63
N GLU A 36 -28.62 -26.33 41.00
CA GLU A 36 -29.64 -25.50 40.36
C GLU A 36 -30.41 -24.67 41.42
N ASP A 37 -31.16 -23.70 40.92
CA ASP A 37 -32.22 -22.90 41.56
C ASP A 37 -31.83 -21.67 42.40
N ALA A 38 -32.03 -20.49 41.81
CA ALA A 38 -32.66 -19.35 42.48
C ALA A 38 -33.23 -18.36 41.44
N GLU A 39 -34.54 -18.43 41.24
CA GLU A 39 -35.37 -17.39 40.63
C GLU A 39 -35.44 -16.10 41.48
N ALA A 40 -35.72 -15.00 40.77
CA ALA A 40 -36.48 -13.83 41.18
C ALA A 40 -35.96 -12.92 42.31
N SER A 41 -35.56 -11.69 41.94
CA SER A 41 -36.29 -10.48 42.37
C SER A 41 -35.84 -9.20 41.67
N ALA A 42 -36.85 -8.43 41.28
CA ALA A 42 -36.80 -7.12 40.67
C ALA A 42 -36.31 -6.03 41.63
N LYS A 43 -35.68 -4.96 41.09
CA LYS A 43 -36.09 -3.58 41.40
C LYS A 43 -35.47 -2.55 40.46
N ALA A 44 -36.36 -1.70 39.96
CA ALA A 44 -36.09 -0.50 39.19
C ALA A 44 -35.44 0.61 40.04
N ALA A 45 -34.59 1.42 39.41
CA ALA A 45 -34.39 2.84 39.75
C ALA A 45 -33.63 3.57 38.62
N GLN A 46 -34.35 4.43 37.87
CA GLN A 46 -33.84 5.69 37.35
C GLN A 46 -34.38 6.81 38.26
N PRO A 47 -34.12 8.11 38.00
CA PRO A 47 -32.82 8.80 37.92
C PRO A 47 -32.80 9.98 38.91
N GLU A 48 -31.63 10.45 39.36
CA GLU A 48 -31.54 11.73 40.07
C GLU A 48 -30.69 12.77 39.34
N SER A 49 -31.39 13.84 39.02
CA SER A 49 -30.96 15.18 38.63
C SER A 49 -30.55 16.02 39.84
N GLY A 50 -29.51 16.85 39.68
CA GLY A 50 -29.21 18.03 40.50
C GLY A 50 -27.87 18.64 40.06
N SER A 51 -27.76 19.82 39.44
CA SER A 51 -27.91 21.19 39.99
C SER A 51 -27.13 21.35 41.30
N ALA A 52 -26.34 22.38 41.61
CA ALA A 52 -25.79 23.57 40.96
C ALA A 52 -24.95 24.27 42.06
N SER A 53 -23.82 24.90 41.73
CA SER A 53 -23.11 25.98 42.47
C SER A 53 -21.72 26.10 41.84
N GLU A 54 -21.33 27.13 41.10
CA GLU A 54 -21.32 28.58 41.36
C GLU A 54 -20.38 29.00 42.50
N GLN A 55 -19.53 29.99 42.15
CA GLN A 55 -18.66 30.87 42.95
C GLN A 55 -17.18 30.51 43.14
N GLY A 56 -16.33 31.50 42.82
CA GLY A 56 -14.93 31.55 43.23
C GLY A 56 -14.01 32.30 42.27
N ALA A 57 -14.23 33.60 42.09
CA ALA A 57 -13.28 34.50 41.45
C ALA A 57 -12.11 34.80 42.39
N GLU A 58 -10.87 34.84 41.88
CA GLU A 58 -9.89 35.80 42.40
C GLU A 58 -8.81 36.16 41.36
N GLN A 59 -8.51 37.45 41.36
CA GLN A 59 -7.61 38.19 40.49
C GLN A 59 -6.16 37.99 40.91
N VAL A 60 -5.22 37.95 39.96
CA VAL A 60 -3.89 38.59 40.15
C VAL A 60 -3.45 39.25 38.85
N ALA A 61 -3.30 40.56 38.93
CA ALA A 61 -2.68 41.44 37.95
C ALA A 61 -1.14 41.31 37.96
N GLY A 62 -0.47 41.59 36.85
CA GLY A 62 0.99 41.65 36.87
C GLY A 62 1.70 41.89 35.53
N GLN A 63 1.54 43.10 34.99
CA GLN A 63 2.52 43.92 34.25
C GLN A 63 3.73 43.26 33.54
N GLY A 64 3.95 43.67 32.28
CA GLY A 64 5.27 43.49 31.63
C GLY A 64 5.36 43.99 30.18
N LYS A 65 5.16 45.28 29.92
CA LYS A 65 5.53 45.93 28.65
C LYS A 65 7.05 45.97 28.49
N LYS A 66 7.57 45.61 27.31
CA LYS A 66 8.76 46.24 26.71
C LYS A 66 8.75 46.09 25.17
N PRO A 67 8.98 47.18 24.41
CA PRO A 67 9.05 47.15 22.95
C PRO A 67 10.51 47.11 22.46
N LYS A 68 10.75 46.39 21.36
CA LYS A 68 11.94 46.44 20.48
C LYS A 68 11.50 45.87 19.13
N ALA A 69 11.94 46.30 17.96
CA ALA A 69 12.67 47.48 17.51
C ALA A 69 12.44 47.51 15.98
N ASP A 70 12.44 48.71 15.42
CA ASP A 70 12.26 48.99 14.00
C ASP A 70 13.28 48.26 13.12
N GLY A 71 12.76 47.45 12.19
CA GLY A 71 13.52 46.84 11.10
C GLY A 71 13.26 47.58 9.79
N GLU A 72 14.24 48.38 9.38
CA GLU A 72 14.27 49.18 8.15
C GLU A 72 13.91 48.38 6.88
N LYS A 73 12.86 48.83 6.18
CA LYS A 73 12.52 48.39 4.83
C LYS A 73 13.34 49.15 3.80
N LYS A 74 14.32 48.48 3.17
CA LYS A 74 15.04 48.98 1.98
C LYS A 74 14.11 48.98 0.75
N PRO A 75 14.05 50.07 -0.05
CA PRO A 75 13.24 50.13 -1.26
C PRO A 75 13.95 49.45 -2.45
N ARG A 76 13.38 48.35 -2.96
CA ARG A 76 13.84 47.73 -4.21
C ARG A 76 13.42 48.58 -5.41
N LYS A 77 14.39 49.27 -6.01
CA LYS A 77 14.29 50.02 -7.27
C LYS A 77 13.81 49.10 -8.41
N ARG A 78 12.60 49.37 -8.91
CA ARG A 78 12.06 48.82 -10.16
C ARG A 78 12.82 49.42 -11.36
N ARG A 79 13.78 48.68 -11.93
CA ARG A 79 14.33 48.98 -13.26
C ARG A 79 13.29 48.58 -14.31
N ARG A 80 12.57 49.58 -14.85
CA ARG A 80 11.88 49.49 -16.15
C ARG A 80 12.95 49.25 -17.22
N LYS A 81 13.04 48.04 -17.75
CA LYS A 81 13.76 47.77 -19.02
C LYS A 81 12.77 47.89 -20.17
N LYS A 82 13.11 48.80 -21.07
CA LYS A 82 12.45 49.18 -22.32
C LYS A 82 12.54 47.99 -23.30
N ARG A 83 11.44 47.72 -24.01
CA ARG A 83 11.32 46.74 -25.12
C ARG A 83 12.42 46.97 -26.16
N PRO A 84 12.75 45.93 -26.93
CA PRO A 84 12.63 46.11 -28.37
C PRO A 84 11.59 45.15 -28.95
N ALA A 85 10.83 45.71 -29.90
CA ALA A 85 10.01 44.97 -30.83
C ALA A 85 10.93 44.14 -31.74
N SER A 86 10.65 42.84 -31.84
CA SER A 86 11.07 41.96 -32.94
C SER A 86 9.78 41.21 -33.29
N GLU A 87 9.15 41.61 -34.39
CA GLU A 87 9.24 40.94 -35.68
C GLU A 87 8.70 39.51 -35.60
N ALA A 88 7.53 39.35 -36.18
CA ALA A 88 6.81 38.11 -36.37
C ALA A 88 7.69 37.16 -37.20
N SER A 89 8.37 36.24 -36.52
CA SER A 89 8.91 35.03 -37.13
C SER A 89 7.78 34.02 -37.23
N GLU A 90 7.40 33.69 -38.47
CA GLU A 90 6.66 32.47 -38.80
C GLU A 90 7.34 31.28 -38.10
N ALA A 91 6.64 30.66 -37.16
CA ALA A 91 7.15 29.54 -36.39
C ALA A 91 7.19 28.30 -37.30
N ALA A 92 8.37 28.01 -37.84
CA ALA A 92 8.65 26.77 -38.55
C ALA A 92 8.22 25.56 -37.69
N PRO A 93 7.63 24.51 -38.28
CA PRO A 93 7.18 23.32 -37.56
C PRO A 93 8.36 22.70 -36.82
N LYS A 94 8.20 22.51 -35.49
CA LYS A 94 9.22 21.84 -34.67
C LYS A 94 9.59 20.51 -35.32
N PRO A 95 10.89 20.21 -35.51
CA PRO A 95 11.33 18.98 -36.14
C PRO A 95 10.77 17.79 -35.35
N ARG A 96 9.96 16.96 -36.00
CA ARG A 96 9.52 15.67 -35.46
C ARG A 96 10.78 14.92 -35.02
N GLY A 97 10.86 14.58 -33.73
CA GLY A 97 12.02 13.91 -33.16
C GLY A 97 12.40 12.71 -34.02
N LYS A 98 13.68 12.62 -34.40
CA LYS A 98 14.19 11.48 -35.17
C LYS A 98 13.79 10.20 -34.44
N ALA A 99 13.12 9.30 -35.14
CA ALA A 99 12.81 7.99 -34.58
C ALA A 99 14.10 7.33 -34.11
N LYS A 100 14.12 6.86 -32.85
CA LYS A 100 15.27 6.14 -32.30
C LYS A 100 15.59 4.93 -33.19
N ALA A 101 16.87 4.58 -33.30
CA ALA A 101 17.26 3.36 -34.01
C ALA A 101 16.60 2.13 -33.35
N PRO A 102 16.18 1.10 -34.12
CA PRO A 102 15.53 -0.09 -33.55
C PRO A 102 16.33 -0.74 -32.41
N GLU A 103 17.66 -0.79 -32.54
CA GLU A 103 18.54 -1.31 -31.48
C GLU A 103 18.48 -0.51 -30.18
N GLU A 104 18.31 0.81 -30.27
CA GLU A 104 18.18 1.68 -29.10
C GLU A 104 16.84 1.43 -28.39
N GLN A 105 15.77 1.21 -29.16
CA GLN A 105 14.46 0.86 -28.62
C GLN A 105 14.48 -0.50 -27.90
N VAL A 106 15.14 -1.51 -28.48
CA VAL A 106 15.30 -2.83 -27.85
C VAL A 106 16.15 -2.73 -26.58
N ARG A 107 17.24 -1.96 -26.59
CA ARG A 107 18.10 -1.75 -25.41
C ARG A 107 17.34 -1.06 -24.28
N GLU A 108 16.53 -0.05 -24.60
CA GLU A 108 15.67 0.64 -23.64
C GLU A 108 14.65 -0.33 -23.01
N ALA A 109 13.99 -1.16 -23.83
CA ALA A 109 13.07 -2.18 -23.35
C ALA A 109 13.76 -3.20 -22.41
N MET A 110 14.94 -3.69 -22.77
CA MET A 110 15.71 -4.61 -21.92
C MET A 110 16.16 -3.97 -20.60
N SER A 111 16.53 -2.68 -20.61
CA SER A 111 16.89 -1.94 -19.40
C SER A 111 15.69 -1.77 -18.45
N LEU A 112 14.49 -1.56 -19.00
CA LEU A 112 13.26 -1.48 -18.22
C LEU A 112 12.91 -2.83 -17.60
N LEU A 113 13.05 -3.93 -18.35
CA LEU A 113 12.85 -5.29 -17.85
C LEU A 113 13.84 -5.65 -16.73
N ALA A 114 15.12 -5.35 -16.91
CA ALA A 114 16.14 -5.59 -15.89
C ALA A 114 15.86 -4.78 -14.61
N SER A 115 15.42 -3.53 -14.76
CA SER A 115 15.06 -2.67 -13.63
C SER A 115 13.83 -3.20 -12.89
N ALA A 116 12.81 -3.66 -13.61
CA ALA A 116 11.62 -4.30 -13.04
C ALA A 116 11.98 -5.61 -12.30
N TYR A 117 12.85 -6.45 -12.88
CA TYR A 117 13.36 -7.66 -12.24
C TYR A 117 14.06 -7.34 -10.92
N LEU A 118 14.99 -6.38 -10.92
CA LEU A 118 15.75 -6.01 -9.72
C LEU A 118 14.85 -5.42 -8.64
N GLU A 119 13.83 -4.66 -9.03
CA GLU A 119 12.84 -4.13 -8.09
C GLU A 119 12.01 -5.25 -7.45
N LEU A 120 11.55 -6.22 -8.25
CA LEU A 120 10.81 -7.38 -7.75
C LEU A 120 11.69 -8.26 -6.85
N ARG A 121 12.92 -8.55 -7.26
CA ARG A 121 13.89 -9.29 -6.46
C ARG A 121 14.13 -8.59 -5.13
N LYS A 122 14.35 -7.27 -5.14
CA LYS A 122 14.54 -6.47 -3.92
C LYS A 122 13.32 -6.55 -2.98
N ARG A 123 12.11 -6.48 -3.54
CA ARG A 123 10.85 -6.60 -2.76
C ARG A 123 10.68 -7.99 -2.16
N ALA A 124 11.11 -9.03 -2.85
CA ALA A 124 11.14 -10.39 -2.36
C ALA A 124 12.28 -10.65 -1.34
N GLY A 125 12.95 -9.59 -0.88
CA GLY A 125 14.07 -9.69 0.03
C GLY A 125 15.40 -10.03 -0.64
N GLY A 126 15.45 -10.27 -1.95
CA GLY A 126 16.67 -10.61 -2.68
C GLY A 126 17.68 -9.46 -2.74
N LEU A 127 18.96 -9.78 -2.52
CA LEU A 127 20.06 -8.84 -2.72
C LEU A 127 20.26 -8.55 -4.20
N ALA A 128 20.75 -7.34 -4.51
CA ALA A 128 21.35 -7.08 -5.81
C ALA A 128 22.53 -8.05 -6.00
N PRO A 129 22.65 -8.70 -7.17
CA PRO A 129 23.79 -9.58 -7.44
C PRO A 129 25.10 -8.79 -7.27
N LYS A 130 26.08 -9.34 -6.54
CA LYS A 130 27.32 -8.63 -6.21
C LYS A 130 28.28 -8.62 -7.40
N SER A 131 28.13 -9.56 -8.32
CA SER A 131 28.93 -9.68 -9.53
C SER A 131 28.08 -9.96 -10.78
N ARG A 132 28.70 -9.77 -11.95
CA ARG A 132 28.10 -10.10 -13.25
C ARG A 132 27.96 -11.62 -13.43
N GLU A 133 28.79 -12.41 -12.76
CA GLU A 133 28.76 -13.89 -12.78
C GLU A 133 27.64 -14.45 -11.88
N GLU A 134 27.25 -13.71 -10.84
CA GLU A 134 26.09 -14.02 -9.98
C GLU A 134 24.76 -13.44 -10.51
N SER A 135 24.79 -12.75 -11.66
CA SER A 135 23.58 -12.15 -12.22
C SER A 135 22.72 -13.26 -12.84
N PRO A 136 21.53 -13.54 -12.27
CA PRO A 136 20.68 -14.58 -12.81
C PRO A 136 20.27 -14.22 -14.23
N VAL A 137 20.42 -15.19 -15.14
CA VAL A 137 19.97 -15.06 -16.52
C VAL A 137 18.47 -15.33 -16.53
N LEU A 138 17.68 -14.30 -16.83
CA LEU A 138 16.25 -14.43 -17.01
C LEU A 138 15.95 -14.81 -18.47
N GLU A 139 15.67 -16.08 -18.71
CA GLU A 139 15.19 -16.54 -20.02
C GLU A 139 13.68 -16.26 -20.14
N LEU A 140 13.32 -15.39 -21.09
CA LEU A 140 11.95 -15.02 -21.41
C LEU A 140 11.65 -15.36 -22.87
N GLU A 141 10.66 -16.21 -23.08
CA GLU A 141 10.04 -16.39 -24.40
C GLU A 141 8.86 -15.42 -24.51
N VAL A 142 8.98 -14.43 -25.40
CA VAL A 142 7.99 -13.37 -25.55
C VAL A 142 7.31 -13.50 -26.92
N PRO A 143 6.07 -14.01 -27.00
CA PRO A 143 5.34 -14.00 -28.26
C PRO A 143 4.93 -12.55 -28.59
N VAL A 144 5.52 -12.00 -29.65
CA VAL A 144 5.19 -10.65 -30.15
C VAL A 144 4.31 -10.78 -31.40
N PRO A 145 3.00 -10.47 -31.34
CA PRO A 145 2.15 -10.46 -32.50
C PRO A 145 2.51 -9.27 -33.39
N LEU A 146 2.69 -9.55 -34.68
CA LEU A 146 3.05 -8.54 -35.67
C LEU A 146 1.85 -7.66 -36.11
N ARG A 147 0.64 -7.92 -35.60
CA ARG A 147 -0.59 -7.18 -35.95
C ARG A 147 -0.95 -6.16 -34.86
N ARG A 148 -1.12 -4.88 -35.26
CA ARG A 148 -1.35 -3.73 -34.36
C ARG A 148 -2.62 -3.82 -33.51
N ASN A 149 -3.65 -4.54 -33.95
CA ASN A 149 -4.96 -4.53 -33.28
C ASN A 149 -5.00 -5.35 -31.97
N ASP A 150 -3.92 -6.05 -31.61
CA ASP A 150 -3.88 -6.96 -30.45
C ASP A 150 -2.82 -6.55 -29.40
N LEU A 151 -2.27 -5.33 -29.49
CA LEU A 151 -1.16 -4.89 -28.63
C LEU A 151 -1.53 -4.84 -27.14
N SER A 152 -2.77 -4.48 -26.80
CA SER A 152 -3.19 -4.36 -25.39
C SER A 152 -3.31 -5.73 -24.71
N ASP A 153 -4.00 -6.68 -25.33
CA ASP A 153 -4.19 -8.01 -24.74
C ASP A 153 -2.90 -8.82 -24.76
N THR A 154 -2.05 -8.62 -25.78
CA THR A 154 -0.69 -9.14 -25.78
C THR A 154 0.12 -8.56 -24.63
N ALA A 155 0.10 -7.25 -24.42
CA ALA A 155 0.83 -6.62 -23.32
C ALA A 155 0.38 -7.17 -21.96
N LYS A 156 -0.93 -7.40 -21.76
CA LYS A 156 -1.46 -8.06 -20.55
C LYS A 156 -0.92 -9.48 -20.40
N ARG A 157 -1.04 -10.33 -21.43
CA ARG A 157 -0.54 -11.71 -21.40
C ARG A 157 0.97 -11.78 -21.15
N PHE A 158 1.73 -10.89 -21.79
CA PHE A 158 3.17 -10.77 -21.57
C PHE A 158 3.48 -10.35 -20.14
N THR A 159 2.75 -9.38 -19.58
CA THR A 159 2.94 -8.93 -18.20
C THR A 159 2.65 -10.06 -17.21
N SER A 160 1.58 -10.85 -17.44
CA SER A 160 1.26 -12.03 -16.64
C SER A 160 2.35 -13.11 -16.76
N ALA A 161 2.75 -13.48 -17.97
CA ALA A 161 3.79 -14.50 -18.18
C ALA A 161 5.15 -14.09 -17.58
N LEU A 162 5.49 -12.80 -17.69
CA LEU A 162 6.67 -12.23 -17.06
C LEU A 162 6.56 -12.35 -15.53
N ARG A 163 5.43 -11.96 -14.94
CA ARG A 163 5.18 -12.08 -13.49
C ARG A 163 5.33 -13.53 -13.03
N ASP A 164 4.67 -14.48 -13.69
CA ASP A 164 4.75 -15.91 -13.35
C ASP A 164 6.17 -16.47 -13.43
N ARG A 165 6.98 -16.00 -14.40
CA ARG A 165 8.38 -16.43 -14.52
C ARG A 165 9.26 -15.79 -13.45
N LEU A 166 9.02 -14.53 -13.12
CA LEU A 166 9.73 -13.82 -12.05
C LEU A 166 9.43 -14.43 -10.69
N GLU A 167 8.17 -14.74 -10.40
CA GLU A 167 7.76 -15.42 -9.17
C GLU A 167 8.42 -16.79 -9.05
N ARG A 168 8.47 -17.60 -10.11
CA ARG A 168 9.19 -18.88 -10.10
C ARG A 168 10.67 -18.73 -9.79
N ASN A 169 11.35 -17.76 -10.39
CA ASN A 169 12.77 -17.51 -10.09
C ASN A 169 12.98 -17.01 -8.66
N VAL A 170 12.03 -16.26 -8.10
CA VAL A 170 12.03 -15.83 -6.70
C VAL A 170 11.86 -17.05 -5.78
N VAL A 171 10.91 -17.94 -6.07
CA VAL A 171 10.70 -19.21 -5.35
C VAL A 171 11.96 -20.08 -5.40
N GLU A 172 12.50 -20.32 -6.59
CA GLU A 172 13.71 -21.14 -6.80
C GLU A 172 14.92 -20.57 -6.06
N ALA A 173 15.01 -19.24 -5.95
CA ALA A 173 16.02 -18.55 -5.16
C ALA A 173 15.75 -18.56 -3.64
N GLY A 174 14.68 -19.23 -3.18
CA GLY A 174 14.26 -19.28 -1.79
C GLY A 174 13.89 -17.91 -1.22
N LEU A 175 13.43 -16.98 -2.08
CA LEU A 175 13.04 -15.62 -1.69
C LEU A 175 11.56 -15.55 -1.32
N LEU A 176 11.16 -14.44 -0.71
CA LEU A 176 9.78 -14.23 -0.26
C LEU A 176 8.83 -14.08 -1.44
N VAL A 177 7.72 -14.82 -1.41
CA VAL A 177 6.72 -14.81 -2.49
C VAL A 177 5.43 -14.13 -2.01
N PRO A 178 5.15 -12.91 -2.45
CA PRO A 178 4.00 -12.17 -1.95
C PRO A 178 2.68 -12.94 -2.15
N GLY A 179 1.79 -12.86 -1.16
CA GLY A 179 0.53 -13.59 -1.14
C GLY A 179 0.62 -15.01 -0.56
N ARG A 180 1.82 -15.57 -0.40
CA ARG A 180 2.04 -16.93 0.11
C ARG A 180 2.86 -16.92 1.39
N THR A 181 2.71 -17.91 2.25
CA THR A 181 3.52 -18.08 3.46
C THR A 181 4.41 -19.32 3.37
N TRP A 182 5.41 -19.42 4.25
CA TRP A 182 6.33 -20.54 4.25
C TRP A 182 5.61 -21.82 4.67
N CYS A 183 5.82 -22.93 3.97
CA CYS A 183 5.37 -24.24 4.43
C CYS A 183 6.55 -25.04 4.99
N PHE A 184 6.51 -25.40 6.27
CA PHE A 184 7.54 -26.21 6.92
C PHE A 184 7.57 -27.66 6.43
N ASP A 185 6.40 -28.25 6.12
CA ASP A 185 6.31 -29.61 5.52
C ASP A 185 7.07 -29.72 4.18
N LYS A 186 7.01 -28.67 3.35
CA LYS A 186 7.62 -28.66 2.02
C LYS A 186 8.92 -27.87 1.93
N GLY A 187 9.28 -27.13 2.97
CA GLY A 187 10.40 -26.19 2.95
C GLY A 187 10.32 -25.19 1.80
N SER A 188 9.12 -24.65 1.51
CA SER A 188 8.90 -23.80 0.34
C SER A 188 7.68 -22.89 0.50
N PHE A 189 7.65 -21.77 -0.24
CA PHE A 189 6.47 -20.92 -0.42
C PHE A 189 5.50 -21.46 -1.48
N ASP A 190 5.90 -22.43 -2.31
CA ASP A 190 5.10 -22.89 -3.45
C ASP A 190 4.15 -24.06 -3.14
N ALA A 191 3.96 -24.39 -1.86
CA ALA A 191 2.98 -25.40 -1.49
C ALA A 191 1.56 -24.96 -1.93
N PRO A 192 0.68 -25.88 -2.40
CA PRO A 192 -0.68 -25.53 -2.83
C PRO A 192 -1.49 -24.82 -1.74
N TYR A 193 -1.21 -25.14 -0.48
CA TYR A 193 -1.85 -24.59 0.71
C TYR A 193 -1.00 -23.49 1.38
N ALA A 194 0.01 -22.94 0.71
CA ALA A 194 0.77 -21.79 1.22
C ALA A 194 0.04 -20.46 1.06
N ARG A 195 -1.07 -20.43 0.30
CA ARG A 195 -1.89 -19.25 0.04
C ARG A 195 -3.26 -19.42 0.71
N PRO A 196 -3.87 -18.35 1.24
CA PRO A 196 -5.27 -18.41 1.63
C PRO A 196 -6.16 -18.64 0.41
N ASP A 197 -7.17 -19.49 0.55
CA ASP A 197 -8.11 -19.82 -0.53
C ASP A 197 -9.20 -18.75 -0.68
N ASP A 198 -9.58 -18.11 0.43
CA ASP A 198 -10.62 -17.08 0.46
C ASP A 198 -10.02 -15.68 0.75
N PRO A 199 -10.48 -14.61 0.07
CA PRO A 199 -10.03 -13.23 0.31
C PRO A 199 -10.11 -12.74 1.75
N ARG A 200 -10.99 -13.30 2.58
CA ARG A 200 -11.18 -12.91 3.98
C ARG A 200 -10.29 -13.70 4.94
N GLN A 201 -9.58 -14.70 4.43
CA GLN A 201 -8.71 -15.53 5.26
C GLN A 201 -7.39 -14.83 5.59
N VAL A 202 -6.94 -15.03 6.83
CA VAL A 202 -5.65 -14.60 7.36
C VAL A 202 -4.90 -15.80 7.92
N LEU A 203 -3.57 -15.74 7.89
CA LEU A 203 -2.72 -16.74 8.53
C LEU A 203 -2.81 -16.60 10.06
N VAL A 204 -3.25 -17.66 10.74
CA VAL A 204 -3.41 -17.69 12.21
C VAL A 204 -2.34 -18.53 12.91
N GLY A 205 -1.49 -19.24 12.17
CA GLY A 205 -0.44 -20.07 12.73
C GLY A 205 -0.09 -21.26 11.84
N TYR A 206 0.59 -22.23 12.45
CA TYR A 206 0.94 -23.50 11.82
C TYR A 206 0.32 -24.69 12.56
N GLY A 207 -0.01 -25.74 11.82
CA GLY A 207 -0.39 -27.03 12.39
C GLY A 207 0.81 -27.91 12.71
N LEU A 208 0.55 -29.01 13.42
CA LEU A 208 1.57 -30.02 13.79
C LEU A 208 2.31 -30.58 12.57
N GLU A 209 1.64 -30.68 11.43
CA GLU A 209 2.22 -31.16 10.17
C GLU A 209 3.15 -30.14 9.49
N GLY A 210 3.40 -28.95 10.06
CA GLY A 210 4.20 -27.93 9.41
C GLY A 210 3.47 -27.16 8.30
N ARG A 211 2.15 -27.31 8.21
CA ARG A 211 1.30 -26.61 7.24
C ARG A 211 0.73 -25.32 7.83
N PRO A 212 0.71 -24.20 7.07
CA PRO A 212 0.06 -22.98 7.49
C PRO A 212 -1.45 -23.20 7.70
N ARG A 213 -2.00 -22.50 8.68
CA ARG A 213 -3.43 -22.52 9.01
C ARG A 213 -4.03 -21.15 8.74
N PHE A 214 -5.11 -21.14 7.98
CA PHE A 214 -5.84 -19.92 7.67
C PHE A 214 -7.21 -19.94 8.35
N ALA A 215 -7.69 -18.77 8.77
CA ALA A 215 -9.03 -18.58 9.30
C ALA A 215 -9.67 -17.33 8.69
N ASP A 216 -11.00 -17.36 8.54
CA ASP A 216 -11.76 -16.16 8.15
C ASP A 216 -11.60 -15.07 9.24
N LEU A 217 -11.16 -13.89 8.84
CA LEU A 217 -10.85 -12.80 9.77
C LEU A 217 -12.07 -12.35 10.58
N VAL A 218 -13.29 -12.42 10.02
CA VAL A 218 -14.52 -12.04 10.74
C VAL A 218 -14.85 -13.07 11.80
N THR A 219 -14.76 -14.35 11.46
CA THR A 219 -14.96 -15.46 12.40
C THR A 219 -13.95 -15.36 13.55
N LEU A 220 -12.67 -15.14 13.22
CA LEU A 220 -11.60 -14.92 14.20
C LEU A 220 -11.90 -13.72 15.10
N ALA A 221 -12.42 -12.62 14.54
CA ALA A 221 -12.82 -11.42 15.29
C ALA A 221 -13.91 -11.70 16.33
N ILE A 222 -14.90 -12.50 15.95
CA ILE A 222 -16.01 -12.91 16.82
C ILE A 222 -15.51 -13.84 17.93
N GLU A 223 -14.74 -14.88 17.57
CA GLU A 223 -14.21 -15.87 18.52
C GLU A 223 -13.33 -15.21 19.59
N ARG A 224 -12.49 -14.26 19.19
CA ARG A 224 -11.60 -13.51 20.10
C ARG A 224 -12.28 -12.32 20.77
N LYS A 225 -13.57 -12.10 20.54
CA LYS A 225 -14.36 -10.97 21.09
C LYS A 225 -13.66 -9.62 20.88
N HIS A 226 -13.16 -9.39 19.66
CA HIS A 226 -12.43 -8.16 19.34
C HIS A 226 -13.32 -6.93 19.54
N GLU A 227 -12.82 -5.88 20.19
CA GLU A 227 -13.60 -4.69 20.56
C GLU A 227 -14.30 -4.02 19.36
N SER A 228 -13.64 -3.99 18.20
CA SER A 228 -14.17 -3.42 16.97
C SER A 228 -15.00 -4.39 16.10
N VAL A 229 -15.39 -5.57 16.60
CA VAL A 229 -16.09 -6.57 15.76
C VAL A 229 -17.42 -6.04 15.22
N ASP A 230 -18.14 -5.24 16.00
CA ASP A 230 -19.40 -4.63 15.55
C ASP A 230 -19.19 -3.62 14.43
N GLU A 231 -18.17 -2.75 14.55
CA GLU A 231 -17.79 -1.81 13.50
C GLU A 231 -17.37 -2.53 12.22
N PHE A 232 -16.72 -3.67 12.38
CA PHE A 232 -16.25 -4.51 11.30
C PHE A 232 -17.40 -5.20 10.56
N LEU A 233 -18.38 -5.74 11.29
CA LEU A 233 -19.62 -6.29 10.74
C LEU A 233 -20.49 -5.21 10.07
N ALA A 234 -20.43 -3.98 10.55
CA ALA A 234 -21.05 -2.82 9.90
C ALA A 234 -20.35 -2.39 8.58
N GLY A 235 -19.27 -3.08 8.19
CA GLY A 235 -18.59 -2.86 6.93
C GLY A 235 -17.57 -1.72 6.97
N ARG A 236 -17.09 -1.28 8.13
CA ARG A 236 -15.96 -0.34 8.18
C ARG A 236 -14.65 -1.00 7.77
N GLU A 237 -13.87 -0.31 6.94
CA GLU A 237 -12.55 -0.78 6.51
C GLU A 237 -11.54 -0.75 7.66
N GLY A 238 -10.65 -1.76 7.73
CA GLY A 238 -9.47 -1.77 8.62
C GLY A 238 -9.77 -1.70 10.12
N ALA A 239 -10.96 -2.14 10.56
CA ALA A 239 -11.39 -2.02 11.96
C ALA A 239 -10.85 -3.12 12.87
N VAL A 240 -10.56 -4.31 12.32
CA VAL A 240 -10.05 -5.43 13.10
C VAL A 240 -8.59 -5.66 12.76
N SER A 241 -7.78 -5.76 13.81
CA SER A 241 -6.37 -6.07 13.68
C SER A 241 -5.90 -6.89 14.86
N PHE A 242 -5.13 -7.93 14.58
CA PHE A 242 -4.44 -8.73 15.58
C PHE A 242 -2.94 -8.62 15.37
N LEU A 243 -2.19 -8.61 16.48
CA LEU A 243 -0.74 -8.57 16.50
C LEU A 243 -0.26 -9.80 17.26
N GLU A 244 0.65 -10.57 16.68
CA GLU A 244 1.18 -11.79 17.29
C GLU A 244 2.70 -11.86 17.12
N LYS A 245 3.38 -12.34 18.16
CA LYS A 245 4.81 -12.68 18.12
C LYS A 245 5.05 -13.88 17.21
N GLY A 246 6.20 -13.94 16.55
CA GLY A 246 6.56 -15.06 15.68
C GLY A 246 6.53 -16.40 16.42
N SER A 247 6.99 -16.40 17.68
CA SER A 247 6.92 -17.52 18.61
C SER A 247 5.49 -18.07 18.80
N VAL A 248 4.49 -17.20 18.96
CA VAL A 248 3.07 -17.61 19.12
C VAL A 248 2.53 -18.22 17.82
N VAL A 249 2.87 -17.64 16.67
CA VAL A 249 2.41 -18.13 15.35
C VAL A 249 2.95 -19.54 15.07
N THR A 250 4.15 -19.83 15.56
CA THR A 250 4.88 -21.09 15.33
C THR A 250 4.72 -22.12 16.45
N GLU A 251 4.00 -21.80 17.53
CA GLU A 251 3.80 -22.66 18.70
C GLU A 251 3.20 -24.03 18.36
N GLY A 252 2.33 -24.08 17.34
CA GLY A 252 1.68 -25.31 16.89
C GLY A 252 2.58 -26.28 16.11
N LEU A 253 3.85 -25.94 15.85
CA LEU A 253 4.78 -26.81 15.12
C LEU A 253 5.32 -27.93 16.02
N THR A 254 5.43 -29.13 15.47
CA THR A 254 6.13 -30.22 16.17
C THR A 254 7.63 -29.91 16.27
N PRO A 255 8.35 -30.43 17.28
CA PRO A 255 9.80 -30.27 17.42
C PRO A 255 10.64 -30.73 16.22
N ALA A 256 10.07 -31.55 15.32
CA ALA A 256 10.72 -31.94 14.07
C ALA A 256 10.90 -30.77 13.08
N PHE A 257 10.10 -29.71 13.23
CA PHE A 257 10.25 -28.47 12.48
C PHE A 257 10.90 -27.43 13.37
N ASP A 258 12.07 -26.94 12.98
CA ASP A 258 12.74 -25.84 13.66
C ASP A 258 12.39 -24.51 12.96
N PRO A 259 11.60 -23.62 13.61
CA PRO A 259 11.28 -22.31 13.05
C PRO A 259 12.52 -21.45 12.81
N ALA A 260 13.57 -21.62 13.62
CA ALA A 260 14.82 -20.87 13.51
C ALA A 260 15.68 -21.37 12.34
N ALA A 261 15.50 -22.61 11.90
CA ALA A 261 16.15 -23.16 10.72
C ALA A 261 15.49 -22.73 9.40
N SER A 262 14.32 -22.07 9.46
CA SER A 262 13.70 -21.45 8.27
C SER A 262 14.67 -20.44 7.65
N PRO A 263 14.77 -20.35 6.30
CA PRO A 263 15.55 -19.29 5.65
C PRO A 263 15.02 -17.88 5.95
N HIS A 264 13.77 -17.79 6.43
CA HIS A 264 13.12 -16.56 6.83
C HIS A 264 12.45 -16.76 8.20
N PRO A 265 13.21 -16.68 9.32
CA PRO A 265 12.63 -16.83 10.65
C PRO A 265 11.56 -15.76 10.90
N LEU A 266 10.36 -16.19 11.29
CA LEU A 266 9.25 -15.28 11.59
C LEU A 266 9.49 -14.58 12.92
N VAL A 267 9.41 -13.25 12.93
CA VAL A 267 9.61 -12.42 14.14
C VAL A 267 8.26 -11.93 14.70
N GLY A 268 7.31 -11.62 13.83
CA GLY A 268 5.99 -11.17 14.23
C GLY A 268 5.04 -11.07 13.04
N GLN A 269 3.75 -10.95 13.32
CA GLN A 269 2.76 -10.73 12.27
C GLN A 269 1.64 -9.80 12.73
N ALA A 270 1.02 -9.16 11.74
CA ALA A 270 -0.22 -8.43 11.91
C ALA A 270 -1.29 -8.97 10.94
N MET A 271 -2.43 -9.37 11.46
CA MET A 271 -3.61 -9.75 10.68
C MET A 271 -4.57 -8.58 10.67
N MET A 272 -5.03 -8.15 9.50
CA MET A 272 -5.84 -6.94 9.40
C MET A 272 -6.74 -6.95 8.17
N GLY A 273 -7.86 -6.23 8.26
CA GLY A 273 -8.80 -6.14 7.16
C GLY A 273 -10.15 -5.57 7.59
N LEU A 274 -11.12 -5.51 6.68
CA LEU A 274 -11.04 -5.84 5.27
C LEU A 274 -10.74 -4.56 4.50
N PHE A 275 -9.89 -4.65 3.49
CA PHE A 275 -9.58 -3.55 2.59
C PHE A 275 -10.33 -3.75 1.27
N GLU A 276 -10.78 -2.67 0.65
CA GLU A 276 -11.24 -2.73 -0.73
C GLU A 276 -10.13 -3.22 -1.68
N SER A 277 -10.49 -4.14 -2.56
CA SER A 277 -9.66 -4.51 -3.72
C SER A 277 -9.97 -3.63 -4.93
N GLY A 278 -9.18 -3.77 -6.00
CA GLY A 278 -9.48 -3.12 -7.27
C GLY A 278 -10.76 -3.64 -7.95
N GLU A 279 -11.25 -4.82 -7.55
CA GLU A 279 -12.53 -5.36 -8.00
C GLU A 279 -13.68 -4.80 -7.16
N GLU A 280 -14.72 -4.31 -7.85
CA GLU A 280 -15.85 -3.64 -7.20
C GLU A 280 -16.55 -4.56 -6.19
N GLY A 281 -16.74 -4.06 -4.97
CA GLY A 281 -17.39 -4.78 -3.88
C GLY A 281 -16.56 -5.89 -3.24
N ARG A 282 -15.40 -6.25 -3.80
CA ARG A 282 -14.54 -7.28 -3.22
C ARG A 282 -13.63 -6.70 -2.16
N ARG A 283 -13.58 -7.41 -1.03
CA ARG A 283 -12.89 -7.02 0.19
C ARG A 283 -11.92 -8.10 0.62
N VAL A 284 -10.76 -7.68 1.11
CA VAL A 284 -9.60 -8.55 1.30
C VAL A 284 -9.01 -8.37 2.69
N ALA A 285 -8.74 -9.48 3.36
CA ALA A 285 -7.93 -9.54 4.56
C ALA A 285 -6.45 -9.76 4.19
N LEU A 286 -5.56 -9.24 5.03
CA LEU A 286 -4.13 -9.27 4.82
C LEU A 286 -3.45 -9.70 6.11
N THR A 287 -2.55 -10.68 6.01
CA THR A 287 -1.51 -10.87 7.02
C THR A 287 -0.23 -10.19 6.54
N VAL A 288 0.41 -9.39 7.39
CA VAL A 288 1.75 -8.86 7.16
C VAL A 288 2.68 -9.55 8.14
N GLN A 289 3.53 -10.44 7.65
CA GLN A 289 4.58 -11.07 8.43
C GLN A 289 5.83 -10.18 8.43
N VAL A 290 6.58 -10.18 9.51
CA VAL A 290 7.93 -9.63 9.56
C VAL A 290 8.88 -10.79 9.77
N VAL A 291 9.76 -11.00 8.81
CA VAL A 291 10.75 -12.07 8.85
C VAL A 291 12.14 -11.48 9.01
N ARG A 292 12.99 -12.20 9.74
CA ARG A 292 14.41 -11.92 9.81
C ARG A 292 15.09 -12.50 8.57
N ARG A 293 16.11 -11.81 8.07
CA ARG A 293 17.01 -12.35 7.07
C ARG A 293 18.44 -12.17 7.51
N ASP A 294 19.17 -13.28 7.47
CA ASP A 294 20.58 -13.33 7.78
C ASP A 294 21.36 -13.38 6.45
N ASP A 295 21.85 -12.22 6.01
CA ASP A 295 22.54 -12.08 4.70
C ASP A 295 24.03 -12.52 4.74
N GLY A 296 24.46 -13.15 5.83
CA GLY A 296 25.85 -13.56 6.08
C GLY A 296 26.84 -12.40 6.31
N ASP A 297 26.40 -11.15 6.18
CA ASP A 297 27.19 -9.94 6.47
C ASP A 297 27.13 -9.52 7.94
N GLY A 298 26.48 -10.33 8.78
CA GLY A 298 26.24 -10.04 10.20
C GLY A 298 25.26 -8.90 10.45
N LYS A 299 24.61 -8.35 9.42
CA LYS A 299 23.64 -7.28 9.58
C LYS A 299 22.24 -7.86 9.74
N LEU A 300 21.56 -7.41 10.80
CA LEU A 300 20.15 -7.71 11.00
C LEU A 300 19.31 -7.03 9.92
N ARG A 301 18.57 -7.83 9.15
CA ARG A 301 17.58 -7.32 8.19
C ARG A 301 16.19 -7.86 8.51
N LEU A 302 15.22 -6.96 8.38
CA LEU A 302 13.81 -7.24 8.63
C LEU A 302 13.04 -6.96 7.35
N LEU A 303 12.20 -7.91 6.95
CA LEU A 303 11.44 -7.84 5.71
C LEU A 303 9.95 -7.95 6.00
N ALA A 304 9.17 -7.03 5.44
CA ALA A 304 7.73 -7.09 5.43
C ALA A 304 7.27 -8.06 4.34
N HIS A 305 6.55 -9.10 4.77
CA HIS A 305 6.08 -10.18 3.93
C HIS A 305 4.54 -10.28 3.94
N PRO A 306 3.87 -9.64 2.98
CA PRO A 306 2.41 -9.68 2.87
C PRO A 306 1.88 -11.02 2.34
N VAL A 307 0.86 -11.58 3.01
CA VAL A 307 0.17 -12.84 2.70
C VAL A 307 -1.33 -12.57 2.55
N CYS A 308 -1.91 -12.92 1.40
CA CYS A 308 -3.33 -12.70 1.07
C CYS A 308 -3.78 -13.58 -0.11
N ALA A 309 -5.10 -13.80 -0.23
CA ALA A 309 -5.64 -14.61 -1.32
C ALA A 309 -5.63 -13.90 -2.68
N VAL A 310 -5.44 -12.58 -2.74
CA VAL A 310 -5.40 -11.79 -3.99
C VAL A 310 -3.97 -11.39 -4.34
N ASP A 311 -3.72 -11.02 -5.60
CA ASP A 311 -2.46 -10.40 -5.96
C ASP A 311 -2.38 -8.99 -5.31
N LEU A 312 -1.24 -8.65 -4.71
CA LEU A 312 -1.03 -7.32 -4.13
C LEU A 312 -1.05 -6.22 -5.17
N PHE A 313 -0.78 -6.54 -6.43
CA PHE A 313 -0.92 -5.61 -7.55
C PHE A 313 -2.38 -5.27 -7.86
N ASP A 314 -3.33 -6.11 -7.43
CA ASP A 314 -4.76 -5.87 -7.58
C ASP A 314 -5.32 -5.01 -6.42
N LEU A 315 -4.51 -4.73 -5.40
CA LEU A 315 -4.87 -3.77 -4.34
C LEU A 315 -4.65 -2.34 -4.83
N PRO A 316 -5.55 -1.40 -4.49
CA PRO A 316 -5.43 0.00 -4.92
C PRO A 316 -4.11 0.62 -4.46
N GLU A 317 -3.32 1.16 -5.41
CA GLU A 317 -1.94 1.64 -5.19
C GLU A 317 -1.83 2.72 -4.10
N PHE A 318 -2.86 3.57 -3.97
CA PHE A 318 -2.90 4.64 -2.97
C PHE A 318 -3.32 4.19 -1.56
N GLY A 319 -3.71 2.92 -1.40
CA GLY A 319 -4.08 2.33 -0.12
C GLY A 319 -2.93 1.52 0.49
N VAL A 320 -3.15 0.22 0.62
CA VAL A 320 -2.31 -0.74 1.37
C VAL A 320 -0.86 -0.74 0.88
N VAL A 321 -0.63 -0.78 -0.44
CA VAL A 321 0.71 -0.92 -1.04
C VAL A 321 1.65 0.21 -0.62
N ARG A 322 1.16 1.46 -0.59
CA ARG A 322 1.94 2.62 -0.13
C ARG A 322 2.38 2.47 1.32
N HIS A 323 1.48 2.00 2.18
CA HIS A 323 1.76 1.79 3.60
C HIS A 323 2.76 0.66 3.81
N LEU A 324 2.67 -0.44 3.05
CA LEU A 324 3.65 -1.53 3.08
C LEU A 324 5.05 -1.07 2.63
N ARG A 325 5.16 -0.26 1.57
CA ARG A 325 6.46 0.30 1.14
C ARG A 325 7.10 1.17 2.21
N ARG A 326 6.29 2.01 2.87
CA ARG A 326 6.79 2.84 3.97
C ARG A 326 7.17 1.99 5.18
N PHE A 327 6.38 0.97 5.49
CA PHE A 327 6.68 0.05 6.57
C PHE A 327 7.99 -0.70 6.35
N GLN A 328 8.30 -1.11 5.11
CA GLN A 328 9.62 -1.68 4.81
C GLN A 328 10.76 -0.67 5.09
N GLN A 329 10.58 0.62 4.81
CA GLN A 329 11.58 1.64 5.14
C GLN A 329 11.73 1.82 6.66
N ASP A 330 10.62 1.73 7.41
CA ASP A 330 10.62 1.77 8.87
C ASP A 330 11.38 0.54 9.43
N LEU A 331 11.15 -0.66 8.86
CA LEU A 331 11.88 -1.89 9.21
C LEU A 331 13.37 -1.82 8.86
N ASP A 332 13.74 -1.23 7.72
CA ASP A 332 15.15 -1.03 7.35
C ASP A 332 15.86 -0.13 8.38
N ALA A 333 15.18 0.93 8.84
CA ALA A 333 15.69 1.82 9.88
C ALA A 333 15.76 1.12 11.26
N LEU A 334 14.75 0.30 11.59
CA LEU A 334 14.74 -0.51 12.80
C LEU A 334 15.91 -1.49 12.81
N GLY A 335 16.12 -2.24 11.71
CA GLY A 335 17.23 -3.19 11.58
C GLY A 335 18.59 -2.53 11.78
N GLN A 336 18.80 -1.33 11.20
CA GLN A 336 20.04 -0.55 11.41
C GLN A 336 20.21 -0.12 12.88
N ARG A 337 19.14 0.33 13.54
CA ARG A 337 19.16 0.73 14.95
C ARG A 337 19.51 -0.45 15.86
N LEU A 338 18.84 -1.58 15.66
CA LEU A 338 19.03 -2.80 16.45
C LEU A 338 20.41 -3.42 16.22
N ALA A 339 20.93 -3.41 14.98
CA ALA A 339 22.30 -3.83 14.70
C ALA A 339 23.33 -2.98 15.45
N GLY A 340 23.11 -1.66 15.57
CA GLY A 340 23.96 -0.77 16.37
C GLY A 340 23.94 -1.11 17.87
N ARG A 341 22.76 -1.41 18.42
CA ARG A 341 22.58 -1.83 19.82
C ARG A 341 23.25 -3.18 20.09
N GLN A 342 23.07 -4.14 19.19
CA GLN A 342 23.73 -5.45 19.27
C GLN A 342 25.25 -5.33 19.25
N ALA A 343 25.80 -4.46 18.39
CA ALA A 343 27.24 -4.19 18.36
C ALA A 343 27.76 -3.50 19.62
N ALA A 344 26.90 -2.76 20.34
CA ALA A 344 27.20 -2.18 21.64
C ALA A 344 27.03 -3.18 22.81
N GLY A 345 26.59 -4.41 22.54
CA GLY A 345 26.32 -5.43 23.56
C GLY A 345 25.05 -5.16 24.39
N GLU A 346 24.15 -4.31 23.89
CA GLU A 346 22.85 -4.10 24.53
C GLU A 346 21.91 -5.26 24.23
N ASP A 347 21.21 -5.73 25.26
CA ASP A 347 20.15 -6.73 25.13
C ASP A 347 18.83 -6.09 24.67
N PHE A 348 18.08 -6.79 23.83
CA PHE A 348 16.77 -6.35 23.35
C PHE A 348 15.91 -7.52 22.89
N ASP A 349 14.60 -7.42 23.13
CA ASP A 349 13.61 -8.34 22.58
C ASP A 349 13.22 -7.88 21.16
N LEU A 350 13.68 -8.63 20.16
CA LEU A 350 13.40 -8.35 18.75
C LEU A 350 11.91 -8.44 18.42
N GLU A 351 11.17 -9.38 19.02
CA GLU A 351 9.74 -9.55 18.74
C GLU A 351 8.94 -8.34 19.24
N GLU A 352 9.27 -7.81 20.41
CA GLU A 352 8.61 -6.61 20.97
C GLU A 352 8.87 -5.34 20.14
N GLU A 353 10.11 -5.14 19.68
CA GLU A 353 10.47 -4.01 18.81
C GLU A 353 9.68 -4.07 17.49
N VAL A 354 9.58 -5.26 16.89
CA VAL A 354 8.80 -5.47 15.66
C VAL A 354 7.30 -5.31 15.87
N LEU A 355 6.76 -5.79 17.00
CA LEU A 355 5.34 -5.61 17.33
C LEU A 355 4.99 -4.12 17.49
N SER A 356 5.91 -3.30 17.99
CA SER A 356 5.73 -1.85 18.05
C SER A 356 5.56 -1.24 16.66
N GLU A 357 6.45 -1.58 15.71
CA GLU A 357 6.36 -1.09 14.32
C GLU A 357 5.10 -1.61 13.59
N LEU A 358 4.70 -2.87 13.85
CA LEU A 358 3.46 -3.44 13.31
C LEU A 358 2.22 -2.71 13.84
N ARG A 359 2.21 -2.33 15.12
CA ARG A 359 1.14 -1.53 15.72
C ARG A 359 1.00 -0.18 15.02
N ASP A 360 2.11 0.46 14.68
CA ASP A 360 2.14 1.71 13.93
C ASP A 360 1.66 1.53 12.48
N LEU A 361 2.02 0.43 11.80
CA LEU A 361 1.45 0.07 10.51
C LEU A 361 -0.07 -0.06 10.56
N VAL A 362 -0.58 -0.87 11.49
CA VAL A 362 -2.02 -1.07 11.71
C VAL A 362 -2.73 0.26 11.96
N ARG A 363 -2.19 1.10 12.85
CA ARG A 363 -2.76 2.41 13.16
C ARG A 363 -2.85 3.31 11.92
N ARG A 364 -1.80 3.32 11.08
CA ARG A 364 -1.77 4.11 9.84
C ARG A 364 -2.80 3.61 8.84
N LEU A 365 -2.90 2.30 8.64
CA LEU A 365 -3.90 1.70 7.76
C LEU A 365 -5.33 1.98 8.24
N GLY A 366 -5.62 1.78 9.52
CA GLY A 366 -6.92 2.10 10.12
C GLY A 366 -7.28 3.59 10.03
N THR A 367 -6.30 4.49 10.19
CA THR A 367 -6.53 5.93 10.03
C THR A 367 -6.86 6.31 8.58
N THR A 368 -6.17 5.72 7.60
CA THR A 368 -6.44 5.96 6.18
C THR A 368 -7.84 5.47 5.80
N ALA A 369 -8.22 4.27 6.24
CA ALA A 369 -9.56 3.70 6.06
C ALA A 369 -10.65 4.62 6.63
N LYS A 370 -10.54 5.03 7.90
CA LYS A 370 -11.47 5.97 8.55
C LYS A 370 -11.57 7.31 7.80
N ASN A 371 -10.45 7.83 7.30
CA ASN A 371 -10.43 9.06 6.53
C ASN A 371 -11.06 8.91 5.15
N ARG A 372 -11.04 7.72 4.56
CA ARG A 372 -11.69 7.42 3.28
C ARG A 372 -13.21 7.41 3.46
N GLU A 373 -13.72 6.74 4.50
CA GLU A 373 -15.14 6.71 4.85
C GLU A 373 -15.68 8.12 5.15
N ARG A 374 -14.95 8.92 5.93
CA ARG A 374 -15.30 10.33 6.17
C ARG A 374 -15.25 11.18 4.90
N LYS A 375 -14.36 10.84 3.96
CA LYS A 375 -14.32 11.50 2.67
C LYS A 375 -15.47 11.06 1.78
N THR A 376 -16.00 9.84 1.89
CA THR A 376 -17.06 9.38 0.99
C THR A 376 -18.43 9.98 1.27
N ASP A 377 -18.77 10.39 2.50
CA ASP A 377 -20.08 11.04 2.70
C ASP A 377 -20.05 12.51 2.27
N HIS A 378 -19.09 13.31 2.72
CA HIS A 378 -18.98 14.69 2.25
C HIS A 378 -18.43 14.84 0.83
N SER A 379 -17.69 13.86 0.26
CA SER A 379 -17.36 13.88 -1.18
C SER A 379 -18.46 13.29 -2.04
N ARG A 380 -19.31 12.35 -1.60
CA ARG A 380 -20.53 11.99 -2.35
C ARG A 380 -21.55 13.13 -2.32
N GLU A 381 -21.72 13.76 -1.16
CA GLU A 381 -22.57 14.94 -0.98
C GLU A 381 -22.01 16.17 -1.73
N ARG A 382 -20.69 16.27 -1.91
CA ARG A 382 -20.04 17.25 -2.82
C ARG A 382 -19.88 16.78 -4.27
N GLU A 383 -20.08 15.51 -4.60
CA GLU A 383 -20.20 15.06 -5.99
C GLU A 383 -21.54 15.50 -6.59
N GLY A 384 -22.54 15.72 -5.75
CA GLY A 384 -23.72 16.55 -6.07
C GLY A 384 -23.42 18.06 -6.22
N GLN A 385 -22.22 18.52 -5.83
CA GLN A 385 -21.72 19.88 -6.02
C GLN A 385 -20.40 19.90 -6.82
N ARG A 386 -20.27 19.05 -7.83
CA ARG A 386 -19.40 19.42 -8.96
C ARG A 386 -19.88 20.82 -9.40
N PRO A 387 -19.01 21.81 -9.63
CA PRO A 387 -19.44 23.10 -10.18
C PRO A 387 -19.79 22.95 -11.67
N THR A 388 -20.47 21.87 -12.06
CA THR A 388 -21.13 21.64 -13.34
C THR A 388 -22.21 22.70 -13.56
N GLN A 389 -22.99 23.04 -12.52
CA GLN A 389 -24.01 24.11 -12.61
C GLN A 389 -23.43 25.47 -13.00
N LEU A 390 -22.16 25.73 -12.67
CA LEU A 390 -21.47 26.97 -13.03
C LEU A 390 -20.66 26.87 -14.33
N ALA A 391 -20.50 25.67 -14.91
CA ALA A 391 -19.65 25.47 -16.08
C ALA A 391 -20.14 26.29 -17.28
N PHE A 392 -21.41 26.18 -17.65
CA PHE A 392 -21.97 26.93 -18.78
C PHE A 392 -22.03 28.45 -18.51
N PRO A 393 -22.53 28.95 -17.35
CA PRO A 393 -22.48 30.38 -17.04
C PRO A 393 -21.06 30.97 -17.04
N GLU A 394 -20.07 30.26 -16.51
CA GLU A 394 -18.68 30.72 -16.51
C GLU A 394 -18.04 30.61 -17.89
N ALA A 395 -18.38 29.61 -18.71
CA ALA A 395 -17.94 29.50 -20.10
C ALA A 395 -18.48 30.64 -20.97
N ARG A 396 -19.77 30.97 -20.85
CA ARG A 396 -20.39 32.10 -21.58
C ARG A 396 -19.79 33.45 -21.20
N SER A 397 -19.49 33.63 -19.92
CA SER A 397 -18.89 34.87 -19.40
C SER A 397 -17.36 34.90 -19.48
N ALA A 398 -16.71 33.84 -19.96
CA ALA A 398 -15.26 33.74 -20.04
C ALA A 398 -14.70 34.71 -21.08
N ARG A 399 -13.72 35.51 -20.65
CA ARG A 399 -12.91 36.35 -21.53
C ARG A 399 -11.94 35.50 -22.34
N ASP A 400 -11.52 36.00 -23.50
CA ASP A 400 -10.63 35.29 -24.42
C ASP A 400 -9.35 34.74 -23.75
N HIS A 401 -8.77 35.47 -22.79
CA HIS A 401 -7.57 35.05 -22.06
C HIS A 401 -7.80 33.99 -20.97
N HIS A 402 -9.05 33.56 -20.77
CA HIS A 402 -9.41 32.43 -19.90
C HIS A 402 -9.75 31.17 -20.70
N LEU A 403 -9.66 31.22 -22.03
CA LEU A 403 -9.91 30.09 -22.92
C LEU A 403 -8.58 29.51 -23.39
N PHE A 404 -8.38 28.23 -23.10
CA PHE A 404 -7.21 27.47 -23.47
C PHE A 404 -7.62 26.21 -24.24
N VAL A 405 -6.69 25.65 -25.00
CA VAL A 405 -6.81 24.32 -25.61
C VAL A 405 -5.84 23.40 -24.91
N ASP A 406 -6.33 22.27 -24.41
CA ASP A 406 -5.48 21.17 -23.97
C ASP A 406 -4.95 20.45 -25.22
N THR A 407 -3.64 20.52 -25.44
CA THR A 407 -3.01 20.01 -26.66
C THR A 407 -2.96 18.49 -26.73
N GLU A 408 -3.06 17.80 -25.59
CA GLU A 408 -3.10 16.34 -25.53
C GLU A 408 -4.48 15.81 -25.94
N GLU A 409 -5.54 16.35 -25.34
CA GLU A 409 -6.91 15.83 -25.47
C GLU A 409 -7.76 16.59 -26.50
N GLN A 410 -7.23 17.68 -27.08
CA GLN A 410 -7.93 18.56 -28.01
C GLN A 410 -9.26 19.11 -27.44
N THR A 411 -9.29 19.39 -26.14
CA THR A 411 -10.46 19.95 -25.43
C THR A 411 -10.28 21.44 -25.13
N ILE A 412 -11.40 22.17 -25.09
CA ILE A 412 -11.44 23.57 -24.65
C ILE A 412 -11.47 23.64 -23.13
N VAL A 413 -10.53 24.38 -22.55
CA VAL A 413 -10.39 24.58 -21.11
C VAL A 413 -10.75 26.03 -20.78
N VAL A 414 -11.78 26.19 -19.95
CA VAL A 414 -12.26 27.47 -19.45
C VAL A 414 -11.82 27.66 -18.00
N ILE A 415 -11.11 28.74 -17.73
CA ILE A 415 -10.74 29.11 -16.36
C ILE A 415 -11.84 30.02 -15.77
N GLY A 416 -12.65 29.43 -14.90
CA GLY A 416 -13.71 30.08 -14.14
C GLY A 416 -13.22 30.83 -12.91
N ARG A 417 -14.15 31.39 -12.13
CA ARG A 417 -13.81 32.16 -10.92
C ARG A 417 -13.34 31.21 -9.82
N LYS A 418 -12.60 31.74 -8.85
CA LYS A 418 -12.05 30.97 -7.70
C LYS A 418 -11.17 29.76 -8.09
N GLY A 419 -10.53 29.82 -9.27
CA GLY A 419 -9.65 28.74 -9.74
C GLY A 419 -10.38 27.50 -10.22
N ARG A 420 -11.67 27.61 -10.55
CA ARG A 420 -12.39 26.54 -11.26
C ARG A 420 -11.87 26.43 -12.69
N VAL A 421 -11.79 25.19 -13.15
CA VAL A 421 -11.40 24.83 -14.50
C VAL A 421 -12.50 23.92 -15.03
N HIS A 422 -13.10 24.35 -16.13
CA HIS A 422 -14.12 23.60 -16.84
C HIS A 422 -13.52 23.11 -18.15
N VAL A 423 -13.68 21.83 -18.42
CA VAL A 423 -13.20 21.20 -19.65
C VAL A 423 -14.42 20.89 -20.50
N PHE A 424 -14.36 21.30 -21.75
CA PHE A 424 -15.37 21.09 -22.76
C PHE A 424 -14.76 20.41 -23.98
N SER A 425 -15.55 19.61 -24.67
CA SER A 425 -15.20 19.13 -26.01
C SER A 425 -15.29 20.28 -27.03
N PRO A 426 -14.71 20.12 -28.24
CA PRO A 426 -14.81 21.11 -29.31
C PRO A 426 -16.24 21.46 -29.72
N ASP A 427 -17.17 20.52 -29.59
CA ASP A 427 -18.61 20.71 -29.85
C ASP A 427 -19.38 21.29 -28.64
N GLY A 428 -18.67 21.84 -27.66
CA GLY A 428 -19.28 22.57 -26.54
C GLY A 428 -19.94 21.68 -25.47
N ARG A 429 -19.74 20.36 -25.49
CA ARG A 429 -20.23 19.48 -24.40
C ARG A 429 -19.32 19.63 -23.20
N HIS A 430 -19.92 19.79 -22.02
CA HIS A 430 -19.17 19.79 -20.77
C HIS A 430 -18.65 18.37 -20.48
N VAL A 431 -17.32 18.26 -20.29
CA VAL A 431 -16.64 16.99 -19.99
C VAL A 431 -16.44 16.85 -18.49
N THR A 432 -15.83 17.86 -17.86
CA THR A 432 -15.56 17.83 -16.41
C THR A 432 -15.29 19.21 -15.83
N SER A 433 -15.45 19.36 -14.52
CA SER A 433 -15.14 20.58 -13.77
C SER A 433 -14.26 20.23 -12.58
N VAL A 434 -13.14 20.93 -12.41
CA VAL A 434 -12.22 20.73 -11.29
C VAL A 434 -11.79 22.08 -10.71
N VAL A 435 -11.44 22.12 -9.41
CA VAL A 435 -10.79 23.29 -8.82
C VAL A 435 -9.28 23.09 -8.91
N MET A 436 -8.59 23.98 -9.60
CA MET A 436 -7.16 23.89 -9.82
C MET A 436 -6.43 25.09 -9.20
N PRO A 437 -5.44 24.87 -8.31
CA PRO A 437 -4.63 25.96 -7.77
C PRO A 437 -3.89 26.73 -8.88
N PRO A 438 -3.73 28.08 -8.75
CA PRO A 438 -3.05 28.90 -9.76
C PRO A 438 -1.62 28.47 -10.16
N PRO A 439 -0.81 27.82 -9.30
CA PRO A 439 0.48 27.25 -9.71
C PRO A 439 0.35 26.16 -10.77
N ASN A 440 -0.65 25.28 -10.67
CA ASN A 440 -0.83 24.15 -11.57
C ASN A 440 -1.29 24.60 -12.97
N VAL A 441 -2.19 25.59 -13.02
CA VAL A 441 -2.60 26.23 -14.27
C VAL A 441 -1.37 26.82 -14.99
N ARG A 442 -0.54 27.57 -14.26
CA ARG A 442 0.68 28.18 -14.81
C ARG A 442 1.69 27.13 -15.26
N GLN A 443 1.80 26.02 -14.54
CA GLN A 443 2.68 24.92 -14.94
C GLN A 443 2.21 24.29 -16.25
N ARG A 444 0.91 24.04 -16.43
CA ARG A 444 0.34 23.51 -17.68
C ARG A 444 0.56 24.46 -18.86
N GLN A 445 0.38 25.75 -18.65
CA GLN A 445 0.72 26.78 -19.65
C GLN A 445 2.21 26.78 -20.00
N LYS A 446 3.10 26.78 -18.99
CA LYS A 446 4.55 26.78 -19.21
C LYS A 446 5.05 25.52 -19.92
N SER A 447 4.46 24.37 -19.62
CA SER A 447 4.79 23.09 -20.26
C SER A 447 4.32 23.00 -21.72
N GLY A 448 3.47 23.93 -22.17
CA GLY A 448 2.84 23.88 -23.49
C GLY A 448 1.65 22.92 -23.59
N ARG A 449 1.29 22.23 -22.50
CA ARG A 449 0.09 21.40 -22.45
C ARG A 449 -1.17 22.22 -22.69
N TRP A 450 -1.25 23.41 -22.09
CA TRP A 450 -2.35 24.35 -22.35
C TRP A 450 -1.85 25.53 -23.16
N ARG A 451 -2.35 25.68 -24.38
CA ARG A 451 -2.12 26.86 -25.21
C ARG A 451 -3.32 27.79 -25.17
N ALA A 452 -3.12 29.08 -25.38
CA ALA A 452 -4.23 29.99 -25.56
C ALA A 452 -5.05 29.56 -26.79
N ALA A 453 -6.38 29.59 -26.68
CA ALA A 453 -7.26 29.28 -27.80
C ALA A 453 -7.15 30.37 -28.88
N GLU A 454 -7.06 29.94 -30.13
CA GLU A 454 -7.00 30.84 -31.29
C GLU A 454 -8.36 31.51 -31.55
N PRO A 455 -8.40 32.66 -32.24
CA PRO A 455 -9.65 33.38 -32.48
C PRO A 455 -10.76 32.50 -33.09
N GLU A 456 -10.41 31.63 -34.04
CA GLU A 456 -11.34 30.71 -34.69
C GLU A 456 -11.88 29.67 -33.70
N GLU A 457 -11.02 29.06 -32.90
CA GLU A 457 -11.42 28.08 -31.88
C GLU A 457 -12.32 28.71 -30.80
N ARG A 458 -12.04 29.96 -30.42
CA ARG A 458 -12.90 30.71 -29.49
C ARG A 458 -14.26 31.02 -30.09
N GLY A 459 -14.31 31.35 -31.39
CA GLY A 459 -15.56 31.56 -32.12
C GLY A 459 -16.41 30.30 -32.14
N ASN A 460 -15.85 29.21 -32.67
CA ASN A 460 -16.51 27.91 -32.78
C ASN A 460 -17.02 27.41 -31.43
N PHE A 461 -16.21 27.55 -30.37
CA PHE A 461 -16.59 27.14 -29.04
C PHE A 461 -17.77 27.95 -28.48
N ARG A 462 -17.80 29.27 -28.71
CA ARG A 462 -18.88 30.13 -28.26
C ARG A 462 -20.19 29.83 -28.99
N GLU A 463 -20.12 29.63 -30.30
CA GLU A 463 -21.26 29.21 -31.11
C GLU A 463 -21.82 27.87 -30.61
N ALA A 464 -20.95 26.89 -30.37
CA ALA A 464 -21.35 25.58 -29.86
C ALA A 464 -22.04 25.64 -28.48
N ILE A 465 -21.57 26.51 -27.58
CA ILE A 465 -22.18 26.69 -26.25
C ILE A 465 -23.51 27.44 -26.30
N GLU A 466 -23.70 28.38 -27.23
CA GLU A 466 -25.00 29.05 -27.42
C GLU A 466 -26.00 28.10 -28.07
N GLN A 467 -25.62 27.32 -29.08
CA GLN A 467 -26.52 26.33 -29.71
C GLN A 467 -27.09 25.35 -28.68
N LYS A 468 -26.24 24.84 -27.79
CA LYS A 468 -26.65 23.95 -26.68
C LYS A 468 -27.69 24.57 -25.74
N LYS A 469 -27.67 25.89 -25.57
CA LYS A 469 -28.65 26.61 -24.74
C LYS A 469 -30.03 26.57 -25.37
N GLU A 470 -30.08 26.75 -26.69
CA GLU A 470 -31.32 26.72 -27.46
C GLU A 470 -31.92 25.33 -27.46
N ASP A 471 -31.09 24.28 -27.61
CA ASP A 471 -31.52 22.90 -27.54
C ASP A 471 -32.06 22.51 -26.15
N GLU A 472 -31.41 22.95 -25.06
CA GLU A 472 -31.89 22.72 -23.68
C GLU A 472 -33.21 23.46 -23.39
N ALA A 473 -33.40 24.65 -23.96
CA ALA A 473 -34.64 25.41 -23.84
C ALA A 473 -35.78 24.77 -24.64
N ALA A 474 -35.51 24.31 -25.85
CA ALA A 474 -36.50 23.67 -26.72
C ALA A 474 -36.91 22.25 -26.26
N GLY A 475 -36.04 21.54 -25.54
CA GLY A 475 -36.33 20.22 -24.98
C GLY A 475 -37.03 20.21 -23.62
N SER A 476 -37.28 21.39 -23.02
CA SER A 476 -37.95 21.53 -21.71
C SER A 476 -39.40 22.06 -21.82
N GLU A 477 -39.88 22.32 -23.03
CA GLU A 477 -41.30 22.56 -23.36
C GLU A 477 -41.98 21.24 -23.75
#